data_AF-A0A4R4M1A4-F1
#
_entry.id   AF-A0A4R4M1A4-F1
#
_cell.length_a   1.000
_cell.length_b   1.000
_cell.length_c   1.000
_cell.angle_alpha   90.00
_cell.angle_beta   90.00
_cell.angle_gamma   90.00
#
_symmetry.space_group_name_H-M   'P 1'
#
loop_
_entity.id
_entity.type
_entity.pdbx_description
1 polymer ?
#
loop_
_entity_poly.entity_id
_entity_poly.type
_entity_poly.pdbx_seq_one_letter_code
_entity_poly.pdbx_strand_id
1 'polypeptide(L)'
;MYDECRQRVWAYAAARAGRQAADEVVSETFAIAWRRLADVPDPALPWLLGVARNVLRDGHRAEVRRESFTAELGRWTARPTGDIAEDVAERLAVVRAMAALPDGDREILILVAWQGLTPRDAARVVGCSPAALRVRLH
;
A
#
# COMPACT_ATOMS: atom_id res chain seq x y z
N MET A 1 -8.36 13.29 11.58
CA MET A 1 -8.54 12.75 10.20
C MET A 1 -7.37 13.04 9.26
N TYR A 2 -7.13 14.28 8.82
CA TYR A 2 -6.05 14.59 7.83
C TYR A 2 -4.67 14.17 8.35
N ASP A 3 -4.21 14.71 9.47
CA ASP A 3 -2.86 14.42 10.01
C ASP A 3 -2.66 12.94 10.35
N GLU A 4 -3.69 12.30 10.91
CA GLU A 4 -3.64 10.89 11.32
C GLU A 4 -3.57 9.93 10.11
N CYS A 5 -4.29 10.23 9.03
CA CYS A 5 -4.37 9.34 7.88
C CYS A 5 -3.34 9.67 6.79
N ARG A 6 -2.85 10.92 6.71
CA ARG A 6 -1.95 11.37 5.63
C ARG A 6 -0.72 10.50 5.51
N GLN A 7 -0.04 10.23 6.62
CA GLN A 7 1.18 9.42 6.62
C GLN A 7 0.91 7.99 6.14
N ARG A 8 -0.27 7.43 6.48
CA ARG A 8 -0.66 6.07 6.10
C ARG A 8 -1.03 5.98 4.62
N VAL A 9 -1.75 6.97 4.10
CA VAL A 9 -2.05 7.12 2.66
C VAL A 9 -0.75 7.29 1.87
N TRP A 10 0.16 8.14 2.35
CA TRP A 10 1.47 8.34 1.73
C TRP A 10 2.27 7.03 1.71
N ALA A 11 2.35 6.33 2.84
CA ALA A 11 3.09 5.06 2.93
C ALA A 11 2.52 3.99 1.99
N TYR A 12 1.19 3.92 1.86
CA TYR A 12 0.53 3.04 0.88
C TYR A 12 0.87 3.44 -0.57
N ALA A 13 0.81 4.72 -0.89
CA ALA A 13 1.12 5.21 -2.24
C ALA A 13 2.59 5.00 -2.61
N ALA A 14 3.50 5.31 -1.68
CA ALA A 14 4.93 5.08 -1.82
C ALA A 14 5.24 3.60 -2.05
N ALA A 15 4.60 2.71 -1.28
CA ALA A 15 4.73 1.28 -1.49
C ALA A 15 4.36 0.88 -2.92
N ARG A 16 3.25 1.41 -3.44
CA ARG A 16 2.64 0.96 -4.70
C ARG A 16 3.25 1.58 -5.95
N ALA A 17 3.74 2.82 -5.87
CA ALA A 17 4.17 3.60 -7.02
C ALA A 17 5.41 4.47 -6.76
N GLY A 18 6.06 4.31 -5.60
CA GLY A 18 7.25 5.07 -5.23
C GLY A 18 6.94 6.44 -4.64
N ARG A 19 7.96 7.04 -4.02
CA ARG A 19 7.82 8.31 -3.30
C ARG A 19 7.49 9.49 -4.19
N GLN A 20 7.99 9.50 -5.42
CA GLN A 20 7.71 10.57 -6.39
C GLN A 20 6.21 10.70 -6.66
N ALA A 21 5.50 9.57 -6.74
CA ALA A 21 4.05 9.53 -6.92
C ALA A 21 3.26 9.79 -5.63
N ALA A 22 3.86 9.52 -4.46
CA ALA A 22 3.13 9.46 -3.20
C ALA A 22 2.53 10.81 -2.78
N ASP A 23 3.25 11.90 -2.96
CA ASP A 23 2.79 13.24 -2.57
C ASP A 23 1.61 13.72 -3.44
N GLU A 24 1.65 13.42 -4.74
CA GLU A 24 0.57 13.71 -5.68
C GLU A 24 -0.68 12.90 -5.33
N VAL A 25 -0.52 11.58 -5.12
CA VAL A 25 -1.62 10.68 -4.75
C VAL A 25 -2.26 11.10 -3.42
N VAL A 26 -1.47 11.50 -2.43
CA VAL A 26 -1.98 12.02 -1.16
C VAL A 26 -2.80 13.29 -1.42
N SER A 27 -2.24 14.25 -2.15
CA SER A 27 -2.91 15.52 -2.43
C SER A 27 -4.27 15.31 -3.12
N GLU A 28 -4.32 14.45 -4.14
CA GLU A 28 -5.55 14.13 -4.84
C GLU A 28 -6.55 13.37 -3.97
N THR A 29 -6.07 12.39 -3.19
CA THR A 29 -6.91 11.60 -2.26
C THR A 29 -7.63 12.50 -1.26
N PHE A 30 -6.91 13.45 -0.65
CA PHE A 30 -7.51 14.37 0.32
C PHE A 30 -8.35 15.45 -0.34
N ALA A 31 -8.04 15.87 -1.58
CA ALA A 31 -8.92 16.74 -2.34
C ALA A 31 -10.27 16.07 -2.65
N ILE A 32 -10.26 14.77 -2.98
CA ILE A 32 -11.49 13.97 -3.16
C ILE A 32 -12.23 13.82 -1.83
N ALA A 33 -11.51 13.51 -0.74
CA ALA A 33 -12.09 13.40 0.60
C ALA A 33 -12.79 14.70 1.03
N TRP A 34 -12.16 15.85 0.77
CA TRP A 34 -12.72 17.16 1.09
C TRP A 34 -14.00 17.44 0.32
N ARG A 35 -14.03 17.14 -0.99
CA ARG A 35 -15.25 17.29 -1.81
C ARG A 35 -16.38 16.35 -1.40
N ARG A 36 -16.06 15.22 -0.77
CA ARG A 36 -17.00 14.17 -0.35
C ARG A 36 -17.02 13.97 1.15
N LEU A 37 -16.81 15.04 1.92
CA LEU A 37 -16.58 14.94 3.36
C LEU A 37 -17.72 14.21 4.10
N ALA A 38 -18.96 14.41 3.67
CA ALA A 38 -20.15 13.74 4.22
C ALA A 38 -20.21 12.23 3.95
N ASP A 39 -19.50 11.73 2.93
CA ASP A 39 -19.45 10.32 2.57
C ASP A 39 -18.32 9.56 3.28
N VAL A 40 -17.43 10.26 3.98
CA VAL A 40 -16.25 9.65 4.62
C VAL A 40 -16.70 8.93 5.89
N PRO A 41 -16.56 7.59 5.96
CA PRO A 41 -16.98 6.81 7.13
C PRO A 41 -15.98 6.96 8.29
N ASP A 42 -16.40 6.52 9.48
CA ASP A 42 -15.51 6.28 10.61
C ASP A 42 -15.35 4.75 10.82
N PRO A 43 -14.13 4.18 10.78
CA PRO A 43 -12.85 4.83 10.51
C PRO A 43 -12.67 5.25 9.04
N ALA A 44 -12.05 6.41 8.83
CA ALA A 44 -11.86 7.01 7.50
C ALA A 44 -10.80 6.29 6.65
N LEU A 45 -9.82 5.65 7.28
CA LEU A 45 -8.65 5.15 6.58
C LEU A 45 -8.95 4.12 5.47
N PRO A 46 -9.77 3.07 5.66
CA PRO A 46 -10.07 2.12 4.58
C PRO A 46 -10.69 2.81 3.37
N TRP A 47 -11.52 3.83 3.59
CA TRP A 47 -12.10 4.61 2.50
C TRP A 47 -11.04 5.43 1.77
N LEU A 48 -10.17 6.13 2.51
CA LEU A 48 -9.06 6.92 1.95
C LEU A 48 -8.08 6.06 1.15
N LEU A 49 -7.75 4.85 1.63
CA LEU A 49 -6.89 3.91 0.91
C LEU A 49 -7.57 3.38 -0.36
N GLY A 50 -8.89 3.21 -0.35
CA GLY A 50 -9.67 2.90 -1.56
C GLY A 50 -9.64 4.02 -2.58
N VAL A 51 -9.71 5.28 -2.14
CA VAL A 51 -9.56 6.44 -3.03
C VAL A 51 -8.15 6.51 -3.61
N ALA A 52 -7.12 6.39 -2.77
CA ALA A 52 -5.72 6.37 -3.21
C ALA A 52 -5.44 5.25 -4.23
N ARG A 53 -6.05 4.07 -4.04
CA ARG A 53 -5.98 2.95 -4.99
C ARG A 53 -6.55 3.32 -6.36
N ASN A 54 -7.69 4.02 -6.40
CA ASN A 54 -8.29 4.46 -7.65
C ASN A 54 -7.42 5.52 -8.35
N VAL A 55 -6.91 6.50 -7.60
CA VAL A 55 -5.97 7.52 -8.13
C VAL A 55 -4.74 6.85 -8.77
N LEU A 56 -4.14 5.87 -8.08
CA LEU A 56 -3.01 5.11 -8.62
C LEU A 56 -3.35 4.30 -9.87
N ARG A 57 -4.56 3.72 -9.93
CA ARG A 57 -5.01 2.95 -11.10
C ARG A 57 -5.19 3.85 -12.31
N ASP A 58 -5.75 5.04 -12.10
CA ASP A 58 -6.15 5.93 -13.19
C ASP A 58 -4.97 6.78 -13.70
N GLY A 59 -4.00 7.11 -12.83
CA GLY A 59 -2.87 8.00 -13.17
C GLY A 59 -1.50 7.33 -13.41
N HIS A 60 -1.27 6.09 -12.95
CA HIS A 60 0.09 5.50 -12.94
C HIS A 60 0.19 4.22 -13.78
N ARG A 61 1.11 4.19 -14.77
CA ARG A 61 1.35 3.00 -15.62
C ARG A 61 1.97 1.83 -14.83
N ALA A 62 1.61 0.60 -15.20
CA ALA A 62 2.02 -0.62 -14.48
C ALA A 62 3.54 -0.82 -14.36
N GLU A 63 4.29 -0.42 -15.37
CA GLU A 63 5.74 -0.60 -15.42
C GLU A 63 6.47 0.31 -14.41
N VAL A 64 6.07 1.58 -14.34
CA VAL A 64 6.56 2.56 -13.35
C VAL A 64 6.23 2.13 -11.91
N ARG A 65 5.07 1.49 -11.70
CA ARG A 65 4.69 0.94 -10.38
C ARG A 65 5.62 -0.19 -9.93
N ARG A 66 6.05 -1.07 -10.84
CA ARG A 66 6.85 -2.26 -10.52
C ARG A 66 8.30 -1.91 -10.14
N GLU A 67 8.92 -1.00 -10.88
CA GLU A 67 10.27 -0.50 -10.57
C GLU A 67 10.30 0.23 -9.22
N SER A 68 9.31 1.09 -9.01
CA SER A 68 9.19 1.88 -7.79
C SER A 68 8.92 1.04 -6.53
N PHE A 69 8.09 -0.01 -6.65
CA PHE A 69 7.83 -0.96 -5.56
C PHE A 69 9.11 -1.65 -5.09
N THR A 70 9.97 -2.08 -6.03
CA THR A 70 11.21 -2.80 -5.71
C THR A 70 12.19 -1.91 -4.94
N ALA A 71 12.27 -0.63 -5.33
CA ALA A 71 13.10 0.36 -4.64
C ALA A 71 12.61 0.65 -3.21
N GLU A 72 11.30 0.76 -2.98
CA GLU A 72 10.76 1.00 -1.63
C GLU A 72 10.84 -0.24 -0.74
N LEU A 73 10.59 -1.44 -1.28
CA LEU A 73 10.68 -2.66 -0.49
C LEU A 73 12.09 -2.90 0.04
N GLY A 74 13.12 -2.62 -0.77
CA GLY A 74 14.51 -2.67 -0.33
C GLY A 74 14.82 -1.75 0.86
N ARG A 75 14.11 -0.62 0.98
CA ARG A 75 14.24 0.30 2.13
C ARG A 75 13.52 -0.20 3.36
N TRP A 76 12.34 -0.79 3.19
CA TRP A 76 11.57 -1.37 4.30
C TRP A 76 12.30 -2.54 4.95
N THR A 77 13.00 -3.34 4.15
CA THR A 77 13.81 -4.47 4.63
C THR A 77 15.17 -4.04 5.20
N ALA A 78 15.61 -2.79 5.00
CA ALA A 78 16.93 -2.32 5.40
C ALA A 78 17.06 -1.88 6.88
N ARG A 79 16.09 -2.18 7.75
CA ARG A 79 16.18 -1.84 9.19
C ARG A 79 17.46 -2.43 9.81
N PRO A 80 18.23 -1.73 10.66
CA PRO A 80 19.49 -2.25 11.17
C PRO A 80 19.23 -3.36 12.20
N THR A 81 19.53 -4.60 11.85
CA THR A 81 19.74 -5.71 12.77
C THR A 81 21.20 -6.15 12.63
N GLY A 82 21.85 -6.40 13.77
CA GLY A 82 23.29 -6.28 13.95
C GLY A 82 24.17 -7.40 13.36
N ASP A 83 23.81 -8.00 12.23
CA ASP A 83 24.69 -8.93 11.51
C ASP A 83 24.50 -8.79 9.99
N ILE A 84 25.51 -8.27 9.28
CA ILE A 84 25.29 -7.57 8.00
C ILE A 84 25.27 -8.51 6.78
N ALA A 85 25.84 -9.71 6.87
CA ALA A 85 26.03 -10.57 5.69
C ALA A 85 24.89 -11.58 5.46
N GLU A 86 24.47 -12.31 6.50
CA GLU A 86 23.42 -13.34 6.40
C GLU A 86 22.02 -12.68 6.24
N ASP A 87 21.84 -11.55 6.92
CA ASP A 87 20.63 -10.72 6.91
C ASP A 87 20.36 -10.09 5.52
N VAL A 88 21.41 -9.75 4.75
CA VAL A 88 21.24 -9.17 3.40
C VAL A 88 20.71 -10.18 2.39
N ALA A 89 21.15 -11.44 2.45
CA ALA A 89 20.68 -12.48 1.54
C ALA A 89 19.20 -12.82 1.78
N GLU A 90 18.80 -12.93 3.05
CA GLU A 90 17.41 -13.17 3.45
C GLU A 90 16.49 -12.00 3.07
N ARG A 91 16.94 -10.75 3.29
CA ARG A 91 16.21 -9.54 2.86
C ARG A 91 16.02 -9.49 1.35
N LEU A 92 17.05 -9.78 0.57
CA LEU A 92 16.95 -9.83 -0.89
C LEU A 92 16.03 -10.95 -1.36
N ALA A 93 15.95 -12.07 -0.63
CA ALA A 93 14.98 -13.13 -0.90
C ALA A 93 13.55 -12.66 -0.63
N VAL A 94 13.28 -11.97 0.48
CA VAL A 94 11.97 -11.37 0.78
C VAL A 94 11.58 -10.32 -0.27
N VAL A 95 12.52 -9.46 -0.66
CA VAL A 95 12.29 -8.44 -1.71
C VAL A 95 11.88 -9.09 -3.02
N ARG A 96 12.61 -10.13 -3.44
CA ARG A 96 12.31 -10.87 -4.68
C ARG A 96 11.01 -11.65 -4.60
N ALA A 97 10.73 -12.31 -3.48
CA ALA A 97 9.49 -13.06 -3.27
C ALA A 97 8.27 -12.13 -3.38
N MET A 98 8.30 -10.99 -2.68
CA MET A 98 7.24 -9.98 -2.75
C MET A 98 7.12 -9.36 -4.15
N ALA A 99 8.23 -9.10 -4.85
CA ALA A 99 8.20 -8.59 -6.22
C ALA A 99 7.64 -9.60 -7.23
N ALA A 100 7.81 -10.91 -6.98
CA ALA A 100 7.27 -11.99 -7.81
C ALA A 100 5.77 -12.23 -7.61
N LEU A 101 5.18 -11.75 -6.51
CA LEU A 101 3.74 -11.85 -6.28
C LEU A 101 2.95 -11.04 -7.31
N PRO A 102 1.76 -11.54 -7.72
CA PRO A 102 0.81 -10.74 -8.48
C PRO A 102 0.51 -9.40 -7.78
N ASP A 103 0.36 -8.33 -8.56
CA ASP A 103 0.14 -6.96 -8.05
C ASP A 103 -1.00 -6.87 -7.02
N GLY A 104 -2.03 -7.71 -7.19
CA GLY A 104 -3.15 -7.75 -6.27
C GLY A 104 -2.84 -8.45 -4.94
N ASP A 105 -2.03 -9.51 -4.93
CA ASP A 105 -1.73 -10.26 -3.69
C ASP A 105 -0.74 -9.46 -2.84
N ARG A 106 0.22 -8.83 -3.53
CA ARG A 106 1.14 -7.85 -2.95
C ARG A 106 0.41 -6.67 -2.30
N GLU A 107 -0.65 -6.17 -2.96
CA GLU A 107 -1.50 -5.11 -2.39
C GLU A 107 -2.17 -5.54 -1.09
N ILE A 108 -2.68 -6.77 -1.03
CA ILE A 108 -3.32 -7.32 0.17
C ILE A 108 -2.31 -7.39 1.33
N LEU A 109 -1.08 -7.84 1.07
CA LEU A 109 -0.03 -7.90 2.09
C LEU A 109 0.33 -6.50 2.62
N ILE A 110 0.45 -5.49 1.74
CA ILE A 110 0.69 -4.10 2.17
C ILE A 110 -0.45 -3.62 3.09
N LEU A 111 -1.70 -3.89 2.72
CA LEU A 111 -2.86 -3.42 3.49
C LEU A 111 -2.94 -4.10 4.87
N VAL A 112 -2.70 -5.41 4.95
CA VAL A 112 -2.82 -6.15 6.21
C VAL A 112 -1.57 -6.02 7.07
N ALA A 113 -0.38 -6.27 6.52
CA ALA A 113 0.86 -6.35 7.31
C ALA A 113 1.48 -4.97 7.59
N TRP A 114 1.42 -4.02 6.64
CA TRP A 114 2.00 -2.68 6.83
C TRP A 114 0.97 -1.65 7.30
N GLN A 115 -0.25 -1.69 6.76
CA GLN A 115 -1.30 -0.78 7.16
C GLN A 115 -2.16 -1.31 8.31
N GLY A 116 -1.92 -2.53 8.80
CA GLY A 116 -2.62 -3.07 9.97
C GLY A 116 -4.14 -3.19 9.80
N LEU A 117 -4.64 -3.24 8.55
CA LEU A 117 -6.06 -3.39 8.28
C LEU A 117 -6.53 -4.80 8.61
N THR A 118 -7.75 -4.91 9.13
CA THR A 118 -8.40 -6.22 9.21
C THR A 118 -8.65 -6.75 7.80
N PRO A 119 -8.72 -8.09 7.59
CA PRO A 119 -9.09 -8.66 6.30
C PRO A 119 -10.41 -8.12 5.74
N ARG A 120 -11.35 -7.74 6.62
CA ARG A 120 -12.61 -7.11 6.24
C ARG A 120 -12.41 -5.72 5.65
N ASP A 121 -11.59 -4.89 6.29
CA ASP A 121 -11.34 -3.52 5.82
C ASP A 121 -10.48 -3.52 4.55
N ALA A 122 -9.46 -4.38 4.48
CA ALA A 122 -8.67 -4.58 3.27
C ALA A 122 -9.53 -5.03 2.08
N ALA A 123 -10.55 -5.86 2.31
CA ALA A 123 -11.44 -6.33 1.25
C ALA A 123 -12.27 -5.18 0.66
N ARG A 124 -12.68 -4.21 1.51
CA ARG A 124 -13.35 -2.99 1.05
C ARG A 124 -12.44 -2.12 0.19
N VAL A 125 -11.15 -1.98 0.55
CA VAL A 125 -10.16 -1.23 -0.23
C VAL A 125 -9.96 -1.87 -1.61
N VAL A 126 -9.80 -3.18 -1.66
CA VAL A 126 -9.50 -3.92 -2.92
C VAL A 126 -10.75 -4.10 -3.79
N GLY A 127 -11.94 -4.05 -3.20
CA GLY A 127 -13.22 -4.24 -3.90
C GLY A 127 -13.58 -5.72 -4.10
N CYS A 128 -13.25 -6.58 -3.14
CA CYS A 128 -13.59 -8.01 -3.16
C CYS A 128 -14.31 -8.45 -1.88
N SER A 129 -14.74 -9.72 -1.81
CA SER A 129 -15.36 -10.26 -0.60
C SER A 129 -14.30 -10.59 0.48
N PRO A 130 -14.63 -10.48 1.78
CA PRO A 130 -13.71 -10.88 2.85
C PRO A 130 -13.31 -12.36 2.81
N ALA A 131 -14.13 -13.23 2.18
CA ALA A 131 -13.79 -14.63 1.95
C ALA A 131 -12.72 -14.77 0.87
N ALA A 132 -12.90 -14.10 -0.28
CA ALA A 132 -11.92 -14.09 -1.36
C ALA A 132 -10.58 -13.50 -0.92
N LEU A 133 -10.58 -12.47 -0.06
CA LEU A 133 -9.35 -11.90 0.47
C LEU A 133 -8.60 -12.88 1.39
N ARG A 134 -9.31 -13.64 2.23
CA ARG A 134 -8.68 -14.66 3.10
C ARG A 134 -8.04 -15.78 2.28
N VAL A 135 -8.72 -16.25 1.23
CA VAL A 135 -8.15 -17.28 0.33
C VAL A 135 -6.84 -16.80 -0.30
N ARG A 136 -6.69 -15.51 -0.57
CA ARG A 136 -5.48 -14.91 -1.16
C ARG A 136 -4.38 -14.59 -0.13
N LEU A 137 -4.69 -14.66 1.16
CA LEU A 137 -3.73 -14.49 2.27
C LEU A 137 -3.10 -15.82 2.71
N HIS A 138 -3.71 -16.95 2.35
CA HIS A 138 -3.28 -18.31 2.68
C HIS A 138 -2.53 -18.94 1.51
#